data_AF-A0A3C2AEE2-F1
#
_entry.id   AF-A0A3C2AEE2-F1
#
_cell.length_a   1.000
_cell.length_b   1.000
_cell.length_c   1.000
_cell.angle_alpha   90.00
_cell.angle_beta   90.00
_cell.angle_gamma   90.00
#
_symmetry.space_group_name_H-M   'P 1'
#
loop_
_entity.id
_entity.type
_entity.pdbx_description
1 polymer ?
#
loop_
_entity_poly.entity_id
_entity_poly.type
_entity_poly.pdbx_seq_one_letter_code
_entity_poly.pdbx_strand_id
1 'polypeptide(L)' 'MALIAYYWKGNYMLGIVLGLAMMVNLFIANFFGIIIPLVLKWLKIDPAVASSIFLTTLTDCIGFFSFLGLATLFIKYLV' A
#
# COMPACT_ATOMS: atom_id res chain seq x y z
N MET A 1 -9.41 -5.89 5.26
CA MET A 1 -9.45 -7.04 4.33
C MET A 1 -8.96 -8.36 4.93
N ALA A 2 -8.18 -8.37 6.02
CA ALA A 2 -7.67 -9.60 6.64
C ALA A 2 -8.75 -10.66 6.98
N LEU A 3 -9.88 -10.25 7.57
CA LEU A 3 -11.01 -11.14 7.86
C LEU A 3 -11.68 -11.72 6.60
N ILE A 4 -11.75 -10.94 5.52
CA ILE A 4 -12.31 -11.36 4.23
C ILE A 4 -11.36 -12.35 3.54
N ALA A 5 -10.05 -12.10 3.58
CA ALA A 5 -9.03 -13.01 3.06
C ALA A 5 -9.00 -14.34 3.83
N TYR A 6 -9.18 -14.29 5.15
CA TYR A 6 -9.31 -15.48 5.99
C TYR A 6 -10.52 -16.33 5.60
N TYR A 7 -11.69 -15.70 5.45
CA TYR A 7 -12.92 -16.39 5.03
C TYR A 7 -12.83 -16.98 3.62
N TRP A 8 -12.06 -16.36 2.71
CA TRP A 8 -12.02 -16.79 1.32
C TRP A 8 -11.07 -17.96 1.06
N LYS A 9 -9.91 -18.01 1.73
CA LYS A 9 -8.86 -19.01 1.49
C LYS A 9 -8.72 -20.05 2.61
N GLY A 10 -9.36 -19.86 3.77
CA GLY A 10 -9.22 -20.74 4.93
C GLY A 10 -7.80 -20.77 5.54
N ASN A 11 -6.88 -19.95 5.03
CA ASN A 11 -5.49 -19.88 5.47
C ASN A 11 -5.26 -18.58 6.26
N TYR A 12 -5.08 -18.72 7.57
CA TYR A 12 -4.82 -17.63 8.52
C TYR A 12 -3.56 -16.82 8.16
N MET A 13 -2.55 -17.48 7.58
CA MET A 13 -1.29 -16.84 7.19
C MET A 13 -1.51 -15.79 6.09
N LEU A 14 -2.39 -16.08 5.12
CA LEU A 14 -2.76 -15.14 4.06
C LEU A 14 -3.46 -13.89 4.61
N GLY A 15 -4.35 -14.06 5.58
CA GLY A 15 -5.02 -12.95 6.27
C GLY A 15 -4.03 -12.04 6.99
N ILE A 16 -3.03 -12.60 7.66
CA ILE A 16 -1.97 -11.85 8.34
C ILE A 16 -1.11 -11.07 7.34
N VAL A 17 -0.64 -11.72 6.27
CA VAL A 17 0.18 -11.07 5.23
C VAL A 17 -0.55 -9.89 4.62
N LEU A 18 -1.83 -10.07 4.27
CA LEU A 18 -2.65 -9.00 3.69
C LEU A 18 -2.90 -7.87 4.71
N GLY A 19 -3.14 -8.22 5.98
CA GLY A 19 -3.30 -7.25 7.07
C GLY A 19 -2.05 -6.40 7.29
N LEU A 20 -0.88 -7.03 7.37
CA LEU A 20 0.41 -6.34 7.51
C LEU A 20 0.72 -5.47 6.29
N ALA A 21 0.49 -5.98 5.08
CA ALA A 21 0.67 -5.22 3.84
C ALA A 21 -0.20 -3.97 3.80
N MET A 22 -1.46 -4.07 4.23
CA MET A 22 -2.37 -2.92 4.31
C MET A 22 -1.93 -1.90 5.37
N MET A 23 -1.41 -2.35 6.52
CA MET A 23 -0.87 -1.45 7.54
C MET A 23 0.29 -0.61 6.99
N VAL A 24 1.23 -1.26 6.30
CA VAL A 24 2.35 -0.58 5.64
C VAL A 24 1.83 0.38 4.58
N ASN A 25 0.89 -0.05 3.74
CA ASN A 25 0.33 0.78 2.69
C ASN A 25 -0.37 2.03 3.24
N LEU A 26 -1.14 1.91 4.33
CA LEU A 26 -1.80 3.04 4.99
C LEU A 26 -0.79 4.03 5.59
N PHE A 27 0.28 3.53 6.20
CA PHE A 27 1.33 4.38 6.77
C PHE A 27 2.00 5.22 5.69
N ILE A 28 2.33 4.58 4.57
CA ILE A 28 2.95 5.21 3.41
C ILE A 28 1.98 6.17 2.73
N ALA A 29 0.72 5.77 2.52
CA ALA A 29 -0.31 6.63 1.93
C ALA A 29 -0.49 7.93 2.73
N ASN A 30 -0.48 7.85 4.07
CA ASN A 30 -0.63 9.03 4.91
C ASN A 30 0.63 9.94 4.86
N PHE A 31 1.82 9.33 4.79
CA PHE A 31 3.08 10.06 4.65
C PHE A 31 3.17 10.80 3.31
N PHE A 32 2.90 10.08 2.21
CA PHE A 32 2.94 10.65 0.85
C PHE A 32 1.75 11.58 0.58
N GLY A 33 0.62 11.41 1.26
CA GLY A 33 -0.54 12.30 1.18
C GLY A 33 -0.22 13.75 1.53
N ILE A 34 0.78 13.99 2.38
CA ILE A 34 1.24 15.32 2.76
C ILE A 34 2.47 15.73 1.94
N ILE A 35 3.40 14.81 1.70
CA ILE A 35 4.68 15.11 1.03
C ILE A 35 4.49 15.43 -0.44
N ILE A 36 3.68 14.67 -1.17
CA ILE A 36 3.46 14.87 -2.61
C ILE A 36 2.99 16.30 -2.93
N PRO A 37 1.92 16.84 -2.31
CA PRO A 37 1.50 18.21 -2.59
C PRO A 37 2.53 19.26 -2.16
N LEU A 38 3.29 19.01 -1.08
CA LEU A 38 4.38 19.90 -0.65
C LEU A 38 5.52 19.96 -1.68
N VAL A 39 5.96 18.80 -2.19
CA VAL A 39 7.01 18.69 -3.21
C VAL A 39 6.56 19.31 -4.53
N LEU A 40 5.33 19.05 -4.96
CA LEU A 40 4.75 19.66 -6.17
C LEU A 40 4.72 21.19 -6.06
N LYS A 41 4.31 21.73 -4.91
CA LYS A 41 4.32 23.18 -4.64
C LYS A 41 5.72 23.76 -4.69
N TRP A 42 6.73 23.06 -4.18
CA TRP A 42 8.14 23.47 -4.27
C TRP A 42 8.64 23.50 -5.71
N LEU A 43 8.19 22.56 -6.54
CA LEU A 43 8.50 22.51 -7.97
C LEU A 43 7.69 23.48 -8.83
N LYS A 44 6.86 24.35 -8.22
CA LYS A 44 5.93 25.27 -8.90
C LYS A 44 4.91 24.57 -9.82
N ILE A 45 4.63 23.29 -9.58
CA ILE A 45 3.59 22.52 -10.26
C ILE A 45 2.31 22.63 -9.43
N ASP A 46 1.18 22.85 -10.09
CA ASP A 46 -0.10 23.00 -9.39
C ASP A 46 -0.51 21.66 -8.73
N PRO A 47 -0.50 21.58 -7.37
CA PRO A 47 -0.78 20.35 -6.68
C PRO A 47 -2.23 19.90 -6.90
N ALA A 48 -3.18 20.80 -7.16
CA ALA A 48 -4.59 20.44 -7.28
C ALA A 48 -4.87 19.46 -8.44
N VAL A 49 -4.10 19.55 -9.53
CA VAL A 49 -4.28 18.70 -10.72
C VAL A 49 -3.40 17.45 -10.65
N ALA A 50 -2.19 17.60 -10.09
CA ALA A 50 -1.19 16.54 -10.10
C ALA A 50 -1.27 15.63 -8.86
N SER A 51 -1.62 16.16 -7.69
CA SER A 51 -1.44 15.43 -6.42
C SER A 51 -2.26 14.16 -6.33
N SER A 52 -3.47 14.13 -6.89
CA SER A 52 -4.34 12.95 -6.85
C SER A 52 -3.75 11.79 -7.65
N ILE A 53 -3.30 12.05 -8.88
CA ILE A 53 -2.72 11.05 -9.78
C ILE A 53 -1.37 10.55 -9.24
N PHE A 54 -0.50 11.46 -8.77
CA PHE A 54 0.77 11.07 -8.17
C PHE A 54 0.58 10.28 -6.86
N LEU A 55 -0.39 10.67 -6.03
CA LEU A 55 -0.69 9.95 -4.80
C LEU A 55 -1.18 8.54 -5.09
N THR A 56 -2.19 8.37 -5.94
CA THR A 56 -2.76 7.06 -6.23
C THR A 56 -1.74 6.13 -6.88
N THR A 57 -0.96 6.61 -7.86
CA THR A 57 0.09 5.80 -8.49
C THR A 57 1.16 5.35 -7.51
N LEU A 58 1.62 6.22 -6.62
CA LEU A 58 2.59 5.84 -5.59
C LEU A 58 2.01 4.85 -4.58
N THR A 59 0.78 5.08 -4.11
CA THR A 59 0.12 4.14 -3.19
C THR A 59 -0.21 2.80 -3.84
N ASP A 60 -0.50 2.79 -5.15
CA ASP A 60 -0.74 1.55 -5.91
C ASP A 60 0.55 0.77 -6.05
N CYS A 61 1.64 1.39 -6.51
CA CYS A 61 2.95 0.74 -6.61
C CYS A 61 3.40 0.19 -5.26
N ILE A 62 3.37 1.02 -4.21
CA ILE A 62 3.89 0.62 -2.90
C ILE A 62 2.97 -0.40 -2.22
N GLY A 63 1.65 -0.26 -2.35
CA GLY A 63 0.69 -1.23 -1.84
C GLY A 63 0.88 -2.59 -2.47
N PHE A 64 1.06 -2.64 -3.80
CA PHE A 64 1.34 -3.89 -4.52
C PHE A 64 2.70 -4.48 -4.12
N PHE A 65 3.77 -3.66 -4.12
CA PHE A 65 5.10 -4.10 -3.71
C PHE A 65 5.15 -4.62 -2.27
N SER A 66 4.45 -3.96 -1.34
CA SER A 66 4.39 -4.38 0.06
C SER A 66 3.67 -5.72 0.19
N PHE A 67 2.56 -5.90 -0.53
CA PHE A 67 1.83 -7.16 -0.55
C PHE A 67 2.66 -8.31 -1.15
N LEU A 68 3.24 -8.11 -2.34
CA LEU A 68 4.07 -9.12 -3.00
C LEU A 68 5.34 -9.43 -2.21
N GLY A 69 6.02 -8.41 -1.67
CA GLY A 69 7.21 -8.60 -0.86
C GLY A 69 6.95 -9.41 0.41
N LEU A 70 5.86 -9.11 1.11
CA LEU A 70 5.43 -9.89 2.28
C LEU A 70 4.97 -11.30 1.87
N ALA A 71 4.24 -11.44 0.76
CA ALA A 71 3.83 -12.75 0.26
C ALA A 71 5.03 -13.63 -0.12
N THR A 72 6.07 -13.07 -0.74
CA THR A 72 7.31 -13.79 -1.06
C THR A 72 8.09 -14.18 0.18
N LEU A 73 8.20 -13.30 1.18
CA LEU A 73 8.87 -13.62 2.45
C LEU A 73 8.15 -14.75 3.21
N PHE A 74 6.82 -14.74 3.20
CA PHE A 74 6.01 -15.73 3.89
C PHE A 74 5.62 -16.93 3.00
N ILE A 75 6.15 -17.03 1.78
CA ILE A 75 5.77 -18.07 0.80
C ILE A 75 5.89 -19.49 1.37
N LYS A 76 6.90 -19.72 2.23
CA LYS A 76 7.17 -21.02 2.88
C LYS A 76 6.08 -21.43 3.89
N TYR A 77 5.34 -20.48 4.43
CA TYR A 77 4.21 -20.70 5.35
C TYR A 77 2.85 -20.56 4.65
N LEU A 78 2.86 -20.24 3.36
CA LEU A 78 1.70 -19.96 2.53
C LEU A 78 1.31 -21.14 1.63
N VAL A 79 2.27 -22.06 1.39
CA VAL A 79 2.16 -23.32 0.64
C VAL A 79 1.88 -24.48 1.59
#